data_AF-V9GEY2-F1
#
_entry.id   AF-V9GEY2-F1
#
_cell.length_a   1.000
_cell.length_b   1.000
_cell.length_c   1.000
_cell.angle_alpha   90.00
_cell.angle_beta   90.00
_cell.angle_gamma   90.00
#
_symmetry.space_group_name_H-M   'P 1'
#
loop_
_entity.id
_entity.type
_entity.pdbx_description
1 polymer ?
#
loop_
_entity_poly.entity_id
_entity_poly.type
_entity_poly.pdbx_seq_one_letter_code
_entity_poly.pdbx_strand_id
1 'polypeptide(L)'
;MNLTEVSDRLAKLIGQGNLIISSSYVETEFGSYISGQTYNQWISSCIIFLDRHVGSDKELVKEFKEAAKDAPGYGLNYYNQMMGILKAVHDSIEDVVTTPNSNTSFSGKTFDKIFISHSSRDADYVEHIIQLLNDIGIPKNNDNIFCSSFEGYSIPLGEKIYDYLKNQFNQNILVLFILSDNYYESAPCLNEMGATWVTARDYYSILLPGFEYQSLKGAIDPTRICLRIEDDQKLNSLKNKIIESFSLENTDDSIWGRDKAKFISNIQKITLKQKPTIQQASVDLIKVKKKENGYIELETRFKNNSNIPIEIVELSFDVVDSLGGTCKIEIPEEVLNGRIIYGYENRRELLHLQFYNENINIKKIESHTTHFHFSNAY
;
A
#
# COMPACT_ATOMS: atom_id res chain seq x y z
N MET A 1 -19.19 30.25 -18.90
CA MET A 1 -19.98 29.00 -18.88
C MET A 1 -20.40 28.80 -17.45
N ASN A 2 -21.70 28.71 -17.17
CA ASN A 2 -22.16 28.40 -15.81
C ASN A 2 -21.90 26.91 -15.50
N LEU A 3 -21.92 26.50 -14.23
CA LEU A 3 -21.57 25.13 -13.82
C LEU A 3 -22.48 24.08 -14.45
N THR A 4 -23.76 24.39 -14.67
CA THR A 4 -24.71 23.53 -15.39
C THR A 4 -24.27 23.26 -16.83
N GLU A 5 -23.87 24.30 -17.57
CA GLU A 5 -23.40 24.19 -18.95
C GLU A 5 -22.02 23.51 -19.04
N VAL A 6 -21.19 23.60 -17.98
CA VAL A 6 -19.95 22.83 -17.85
C VAL A 6 -20.27 21.34 -17.64
N SER A 7 -21.18 21.00 -16.72
CA SER A 7 -21.65 19.64 -16.46
C SER A 7 -22.22 18.98 -17.72
N ASP A 8 -23.15 19.66 -18.41
CA ASP A 8 -23.78 19.16 -19.64
C ASP A 8 -22.74 18.86 -20.75
N ARG A 9 -21.73 19.73 -20.89
CA ARG A 9 -20.66 19.53 -21.89
C ARG A 9 -19.73 18.38 -21.52
N LEU A 10 -19.45 18.19 -20.24
CA LEU A 10 -18.68 17.04 -19.78
C LEU A 10 -19.46 15.73 -19.94
N ALA A 11 -20.76 15.72 -19.63
CA ALA A 11 -21.65 14.60 -19.89
C ALA A 11 -21.63 14.18 -21.37
N LYS A 12 -21.62 15.18 -22.28
CA LYS A 12 -21.52 14.95 -23.72
C LYS A 12 -20.17 14.32 -24.11
N LEU A 13 -19.06 14.76 -23.52
CA LEU A 13 -17.73 14.17 -23.77
C LEU A 13 -17.65 12.73 -23.27
N ILE A 14 -18.25 12.43 -22.11
CA ILE A 14 -18.37 11.07 -21.58
C ILE A 14 -19.22 10.20 -22.51
N GLY A 15 -20.36 10.72 -22.97
CA GLY A 15 -21.21 10.03 -23.94
C GLY A 15 -20.49 9.72 -25.26
N GLN A 16 -19.70 10.67 -25.77
CA GLN A 16 -18.85 10.44 -26.95
C GLN A 16 -17.79 9.36 -26.68
N GLY A 17 -17.14 9.38 -25.51
CA GLY A 17 -16.17 8.37 -25.10
C GLY A 17 -16.76 6.95 -25.11
N ASN A 18 -17.99 6.78 -24.60
CA ASN A 18 -18.70 5.50 -24.62
C ASN A 18 -19.00 5.00 -26.04
N LEU A 19 -19.31 5.91 -26.98
CA LEU A 19 -19.60 5.56 -28.37
C LEU A 19 -18.32 5.19 -29.15
N ILE A 20 -17.18 5.79 -28.83
CA ILE A 20 -15.91 5.56 -29.55
C ILE A 20 -15.41 4.12 -29.42
N ILE A 21 -15.69 3.45 -28.29
CA ILE A 21 -15.35 2.03 -28.12
C ILE A 21 -15.99 1.18 -29.22
N SER A 22 -17.20 1.52 -29.67
CA SER A 22 -17.90 0.74 -30.70
C SER A 22 -17.35 0.94 -32.12
N SER A 23 -16.66 2.06 -32.37
CA SER A 23 -16.17 2.44 -33.71
C SER A 23 -14.66 2.36 -33.89
N SER A 24 -13.90 2.27 -32.80
CA SER A 24 -12.43 2.42 -32.80
C SER A 24 -11.70 1.31 -32.03
N TYR A 25 -12.44 0.28 -31.61
CA TYR A 25 -11.88 -0.94 -31.01
C TYR A 25 -11.26 -1.82 -32.10
N VAL A 26 -10.04 -2.27 -31.85
CA VAL A 26 -9.32 -3.20 -32.72
C VAL A 26 -8.91 -4.41 -31.90
N GLU A 27 -9.36 -5.58 -32.33
CA GLU A 27 -9.01 -6.87 -31.74
C GLU A 27 -7.99 -7.58 -32.64
N THR A 28 -6.92 -8.08 -32.04
CA THR A 28 -5.85 -8.82 -32.72
C THR A 28 -5.53 -10.09 -31.95
N GLU A 29 -4.81 -11.03 -32.58
CA GLU A 29 -4.36 -12.28 -31.94
C GLU A 29 -3.45 -12.04 -30.71
N PHE A 30 -2.88 -10.85 -30.57
CA PHE A 30 -1.95 -10.48 -29.49
C PHE A 30 -2.58 -9.52 -28.46
N GLY A 31 -3.87 -9.20 -28.57
CA GLY A 31 -4.60 -8.34 -27.64
C GLY A 31 -5.52 -7.32 -28.32
N SER A 32 -6.12 -6.45 -27.50
CA SER A 32 -7.11 -5.44 -27.93
C SER A 32 -6.66 -4.02 -27.60
N TYR A 33 -6.87 -3.08 -28.52
CA TYR A 33 -6.55 -1.66 -28.32
C TYR A 33 -7.62 -0.75 -28.95
N ILE A 34 -7.56 0.55 -28.62
CA ILE A 34 -8.37 1.58 -29.26
C ILE A 34 -7.46 2.50 -30.05
N SER A 35 -7.76 2.70 -31.34
CA SER A 35 -7.05 3.66 -32.17
C SER A 35 -7.94 4.21 -33.27
N GLY A 36 -7.61 5.41 -33.76
CA GLY A 36 -8.35 6.05 -34.85
C GLY A 36 -8.45 7.56 -34.72
N GLN A 37 -8.79 8.22 -35.83
CA GLN A 37 -8.89 9.68 -35.89
C GLN A 37 -9.95 10.23 -34.90
N THR A 38 -11.10 9.56 -34.80
CA THR A 38 -12.20 9.93 -33.90
C THR A 38 -11.80 9.81 -32.42
N TYR A 39 -11.03 8.77 -32.07
CA TYR A 39 -10.50 8.59 -30.72
C TYR A 39 -9.49 9.69 -30.35
N ASN A 40 -8.54 9.99 -31.24
CA ASN A 40 -7.56 11.05 -31.01
C ASN A 40 -8.21 12.44 -30.89
N GLN A 41 -9.25 12.71 -31.69
CA GLN A 41 -10.03 13.95 -31.59
C GLN A 41 -10.78 14.06 -30.26
N TRP A 42 -11.33 12.96 -29.76
CA TRP A 42 -11.99 12.93 -28.46
C TRP A 42 -11.01 13.16 -27.30
N ILE A 43 -9.85 12.52 -27.32
CA ILE A 43 -8.80 12.76 -26.31
C ILE A 43 -8.44 14.24 -26.29
N SER A 44 -8.20 14.83 -27.47
CA SER A 44 -7.84 16.24 -27.59
C SER A 44 -8.95 17.16 -27.07
N SER A 45 -10.21 16.81 -27.34
CA SER A 45 -11.38 17.55 -26.86
C SER A 45 -11.51 17.51 -25.34
N CYS A 46 -11.20 16.36 -24.73
CA CYS A 46 -11.19 16.19 -23.29
C CYS A 46 -10.08 17.02 -22.63
N ILE A 47 -8.85 16.99 -23.18
CA ILE A 47 -7.73 17.80 -22.67
C ILE A 47 -8.08 19.29 -22.69
N ILE A 48 -8.61 19.79 -23.81
CA ILE A 48 -9.00 21.21 -23.95
C ILE A 48 -10.09 21.57 -22.95
N PHE A 49 -11.07 20.69 -22.75
CA PHE A 49 -12.14 20.91 -21.78
C PHE A 49 -11.61 21.00 -20.35
N LEU A 50 -10.81 20.01 -19.95
CA LEU A 50 -10.24 19.92 -18.61
C LEU A 50 -9.33 21.12 -18.30
N ASP A 51 -8.47 21.50 -19.25
CA ASP A 51 -7.60 22.69 -19.10
C ASP A 51 -8.40 23.98 -18.92
N ARG A 52 -9.51 24.13 -19.65
CA ARG A 52 -10.30 25.35 -19.64
C ARG A 52 -11.24 25.48 -18.45
N HIS A 53 -11.77 24.36 -17.96
CA HIS A 53 -12.90 24.36 -17.02
C HIS A 53 -12.58 23.74 -15.66
N VAL A 54 -11.53 22.93 -15.55
CA VAL A 54 -11.10 22.29 -14.29
C VAL A 54 -9.79 22.91 -13.79
N GLY A 55 -8.84 23.14 -14.69
CA GLY A 55 -7.55 23.76 -14.40
C GLY A 55 -6.38 22.81 -14.66
N SER A 56 -5.42 23.24 -15.48
CA SER A 56 -4.26 22.43 -15.89
C SER A 56 -3.33 22.03 -14.75
N ASP A 57 -3.36 22.77 -13.64
CA ASP A 57 -2.56 22.56 -12.44
C ASP A 57 -3.09 21.42 -11.57
N LYS A 58 -4.35 21.02 -11.76
CA LYS A 58 -4.98 19.93 -11.02
C LYS A 58 -4.38 18.58 -11.39
N GLU A 59 -4.05 17.78 -10.38
CA GLU A 59 -3.38 16.50 -10.56
C GLU A 59 -4.18 15.53 -11.44
N LEU A 60 -5.51 15.50 -11.31
CA LEU A 60 -6.41 14.73 -12.19
C LEU A 60 -6.25 15.10 -13.68
N VAL A 61 -6.01 16.38 -13.97
CA VAL A 61 -5.82 16.84 -15.35
C VAL A 61 -4.45 16.43 -15.86
N LYS A 62 -3.43 16.36 -14.99
CA LYS A 62 -2.11 15.81 -15.34
C LYS A 62 -2.18 14.31 -15.57
N GLU A 63 -2.83 13.57 -14.68
CA GLU A 63 -3.04 12.11 -14.82
C GLU A 63 -3.81 11.78 -16.10
N PHE A 64 -4.85 12.56 -16.43
CA PHE A 64 -5.56 12.41 -17.70
C PHE A 64 -4.62 12.61 -18.89
N LYS A 65 -3.76 13.64 -18.84
CA LYS A 65 -2.78 13.93 -19.91
C LYS A 65 -1.71 12.85 -20.04
N GLU A 66 -1.26 12.26 -18.94
CA GLU A 66 -0.34 11.14 -18.94
C GLU A 66 -0.98 9.90 -19.57
N ALA A 67 -2.17 9.52 -19.13
CA ALA A 67 -2.93 8.43 -19.72
C ALA A 67 -3.22 8.67 -21.21
N ALA A 68 -3.55 9.91 -21.59
CA ALA A 68 -3.82 10.32 -22.96
C ALA A 68 -2.60 10.24 -23.88
N LYS A 69 -1.40 10.48 -23.35
CA LYS A 69 -0.14 10.41 -24.12
C LYS A 69 0.13 8.99 -24.60
N ASP A 70 -0.15 8.02 -23.74
CA ASP A 70 0.12 6.60 -23.98
C ASP A 70 -1.12 5.85 -24.50
N ALA A 71 -2.25 6.53 -24.69
CA ALA A 71 -3.50 5.89 -25.10
C ALA A 71 -3.57 5.45 -26.58
N PRO A 72 -3.05 6.19 -27.58
CA PRO A 72 -3.26 5.84 -28.99
C PRO A 72 -2.54 4.54 -29.38
N GLY A 73 -3.30 3.48 -29.67
CA GLY A 73 -2.74 2.20 -30.12
C GLY A 73 -2.27 1.28 -28.98
N TYR A 74 -2.61 1.60 -27.74
CA TYR A 74 -2.29 0.77 -26.56
C TYR A 74 -3.58 0.19 -25.93
N GLY A 75 -3.40 -0.65 -24.91
CA GLY A 75 -4.47 -1.46 -24.32
C GLY A 75 -5.62 -0.64 -23.72
N LEU A 76 -6.76 -1.32 -23.52
CA LEU A 76 -8.02 -0.76 -23.01
C LEU A 76 -7.90 -0.05 -21.64
N ASN A 77 -6.83 -0.32 -20.89
CA ASN A 77 -6.58 0.24 -19.57
C ASN A 77 -6.47 1.76 -19.59
N TYR A 78 -5.80 2.35 -20.58
CA TYR A 78 -5.67 3.81 -20.70
C TYR A 78 -7.00 4.49 -20.98
N TYR A 79 -7.86 3.87 -21.80
CA TYR A 79 -9.22 4.33 -22.03
C TYR A 79 -10.06 4.30 -20.75
N ASN A 80 -10.01 3.17 -20.02
CA ASN A 80 -10.75 3.02 -18.77
C ASN A 80 -10.31 4.06 -17.72
N GLN A 81 -9.01 4.34 -17.62
CA GLN A 81 -8.47 5.38 -16.75
C GLN A 81 -8.98 6.77 -17.13
N MET A 82 -8.87 7.16 -18.41
CA MET A 82 -9.40 8.44 -18.89
C MET A 82 -10.91 8.59 -18.64
N MET A 83 -11.70 7.54 -18.89
CA MET A 83 -13.14 7.54 -18.62
C MET A 83 -13.47 7.63 -17.13
N GLY A 84 -12.68 6.98 -16.28
CA GLY A 84 -12.81 7.09 -14.83
C GLY A 84 -12.60 8.52 -14.34
N ILE A 85 -11.55 9.19 -14.82
CA ILE A 85 -11.26 10.58 -14.49
C ILE A 85 -12.38 11.51 -14.96
N LEU A 86 -12.87 11.36 -16.20
CA LEU A 86 -13.95 12.21 -16.71
C LEU A 86 -15.24 12.06 -15.90
N LYS A 87 -15.60 10.83 -15.52
CA LYS A 87 -16.78 10.56 -14.67
C LYS A 87 -16.62 11.15 -13.27
N ALA A 88 -15.45 10.99 -12.65
CA ALA A 88 -15.17 11.59 -11.34
C ALA A 88 -15.30 13.13 -11.36
N VAL A 89 -14.77 13.78 -12.40
CA VAL A 89 -14.91 15.22 -12.60
C VAL A 89 -16.38 15.59 -12.82
N HIS A 90 -17.12 14.81 -13.61
CA HIS A 90 -18.54 15.05 -13.88
C HIS A 90 -19.37 15.01 -12.60
N ASP A 91 -19.23 13.94 -11.82
CA ASP A 91 -19.96 13.75 -10.57
C ASP A 91 -19.67 14.90 -9.61
N SER A 92 -18.41 15.34 -9.50
CA SER A 92 -18.03 16.48 -8.64
C SER A 92 -18.67 17.81 -9.06
N ILE A 93 -18.94 18.02 -10.35
CA ILE A 93 -19.59 19.23 -10.87
C ILE A 93 -21.11 19.11 -10.74
N GLU A 94 -21.66 17.92 -11.00
CA GLU A 94 -23.09 17.63 -10.88
C GLU A 94 -23.58 17.76 -9.43
N ASP A 95 -22.75 17.38 -8.45
CA ASP A 95 -23.02 17.60 -7.02
C ASP A 95 -23.21 19.08 -6.68
N VAL A 96 -22.45 19.97 -7.33
CA VAL A 96 -22.58 21.43 -7.13
C VAL A 96 -23.79 22.01 -7.87
N VAL A 97 -24.19 21.40 -8.99
CA VAL A 97 -25.29 21.87 -9.84
C VAL A 97 -26.67 21.43 -9.33
N THR A 98 -26.76 20.21 -8.78
CA THR A 98 -28.03 19.58 -8.41
C THR A 98 -28.51 19.93 -7.00
N THR A 99 -27.66 20.54 -6.16
CA THR A 99 -28.06 21.07 -4.86
C THR A 99 -28.77 22.44 -5.00
N PRO A 100 -30.09 22.54 -4.77
CA PRO A 100 -30.80 23.81 -4.83
C PRO A 100 -30.54 24.58 -3.53
N ASN A 101 -29.82 25.71 -3.62
CA ASN A 101 -29.74 26.74 -2.58
C ASN A 101 -29.66 26.20 -1.14
N SER A 102 -28.65 25.37 -0.85
CA SER A 102 -28.05 25.50 0.47
C SER A 102 -27.17 26.74 0.42
N ASN A 103 -27.67 27.84 0.98
CA ASN A 103 -26.79 28.72 1.74
C ASN A 103 -26.25 27.91 2.93
N THR A 104 -25.51 26.82 2.67
CA THR A 104 -24.45 26.37 3.55
C THR A 104 -23.34 27.37 3.30
N SER A 105 -23.44 28.51 3.97
CA SER A 105 -22.25 29.03 4.62
C SER A 105 -21.64 27.83 5.34
N PHE A 106 -20.61 27.22 4.77
CA PHE A 106 -19.81 26.19 5.42
C PHE A 106 -19.07 26.85 6.59
N SER A 107 -19.81 27.17 7.65
CA SER A 107 -19.31 27.65 8.93
C SER A 107 -19.22 26.46 9.87
N GLY A 108 -18.08 25.79 9.87
CA GLY A 108 -17.75 24.70 10.79
C GLY A 108 -16.74 23.72 10.20
N LYS A 109 -15.52 23.69 10.75
CA LYS A 109 -14.43 22.76 10.39
C LYS A 109 -14.59 21.36 11.03
N THR A 110 -15.80 20.88 11.26
CA THR A 110 -16.02 19.67 12.06
C THR A 110 -16.37 18.47 11.19
N PHE A 111 -15.66 17.37 11.39
CA PHE A 111 -15.98 16.06 10.83
C PHE A 111 -16.98 15.34 11.74
N ASP A 112 -17.84 14.54 11.12
CA ASP A 112 -18.88 13.78 11.81
C ASP A 112 -18.40 12.35 12.11
N LYS A 113 -17.52 11.81 11.25
CA LYS A 113 -17.14 10.39 11.26
C LYS A 113 -15.72 10.13 10.74
N ILE A 114 -15.10 9.05 11.21
CA ILE A 114 -13.81 8.55 10.74
C ILE A 114 -14.00 7.25 9.95
N PHE A 115 -13.49 7.22 8.72
CA PHE A 115 -13.31 5.98 7.95
C PHE A 115 -11.86 5.49 8.09
N ILE A 116 -11.66 4.22 8.44
CA ILE A 116 -10.32 3.60 8.47
C ILE A 116 -10.20 2.61 7.31
N SER A 117 -9.55 3.04 6.22
CA SER A 117 -9.25 2.18 5.08
C SER A 117 -7.94 1.43 5.34
N HIS A 118 -8.00 0.10 5.34
CA HIS A 118 -6.89 -0.79 5.68
C HIS A 118 -7.03 -2.15 5.00
N SER A 119 -5.93 -2.91 4.92
CA SER A 119 -5.99 -4.32 4.53
C SER A 119 -6.54 -5.16 5.69
N SER A 120 -7.39 -6.14 5.42
CA SER A 120 -7.88 -7.07 6.46
C SER A 120 -6.75 -7.85 7.14
N ARG A 121 -5.60 -7.98 6.48
CA ARG A 121 -4.37 -8.59 7.02
C ARG A 121 -3.67 -7.72 8.08
N ASP A 122 -4.02 -6.44 8.17
CA ASP A 122 -3.46 -5.48 9.11
C ASP A 122 -4.39 -5.19 10.30
N ALA A 123 -5.43 -6.03 10.48
CA ALA A 123 -6.45 -5.85 11.51
C ALA A 123 -5.85 -5.63 12.91
N ASP A 124 -4.85 -6.42 13.33
CA ASP A 124 -4.23 -6.25 14.66
C ASP A 124 -3.71 -4.83 14.92
N TYR A 125 -3.12 -4.17 13.90
CA TYR A 125 -2.69 -2.78 14.04
C TYR A 125 -3.90 -1.84 14.14
N VAL A 126 -4.91 -2.06 13.29
CA VAL A 126 -6.11 -1.23 13.23
C VAL A 126 -6.91 -1.28 14.53
N GLU A 127 -6.95 -2.42 15.21
CA GLU A 127 -7.59 -2.53 16.52
C GLU A 127 -6.99 -1.52 17.53
N HIS A 128 -5.66 -1.40 17.56
CA HIS A 128 -5.00 -0.42 18.41
C HIS A 128 -5.16 1.02 17.93
N ILE A 129 -5.28 1.25 16.62
CA ILE A 129 -5.60 2.58 16.09
C ILE A 129 -7.00 3.00 16.53
N ILE A 130 -7.99 2.12 16.43
CA ILE A 130 -9.35 2.38 16.93
C ILE A 130 -9.30 2.69 18.44
N GLN A 131 -8.56 1.89 19.21
CA GLN A 131 -8.40 2.16 20.64
C GLN A 131 -7.75 3.53 20.92
N LEU A 132 -6.73 3.92 20.15
CA LEU A 132 -6.10 5.24 20.27
C LEU A 132 -7.09 6.37 19.96
N LEU A 133 -7.90 6.24 18.90
CA LEU A 133 -8.94 7.23 18.56
C LEU A 133 -9.95 7.38 19.71
N ASN A 134 -10.32 6.27 20.33
CA ASN A 134 -11.20 6.28 21.49
C ASN A 134 -10.55 6.95 22.71
N ASP A 135 -9.26 6.72 22.93
CA ASP A 135 -8.48 7.34 24.01
C ASP A 135 -8.33 8.86 23.80
N ILE A 136 -8.34 9.32 22.53
CA ILE A 136 -8.39 10.76 22.17
C ILE A 136 -9.79 11.36 22.44
N GLY A 137 -10.83 10.54 22.53
CA GLY A 137 -12.19 10.97 22.87
C GLY A 137 -13.24 10.74 21.78
N ILE A 138 -12.89 10.05 20.68
CA ILE A 138 -13.89 9.64 19.68
C ILE A 138 -14.83 8.58 20.30
N PRO A 139 -16.16 8.70 20.18
CA PRO A 139 -17.07 7.71 20.75
C PRO A 139 -16.94 6.31 20.12
N LYS A 140 -17.10 5.27 20.96
CA LYS A 140 -17.02 3.86 20.58
C LYS A 140 -18.29 3.36 19.90
N ASN A 141 -18.60 3.83 18.70
CA ASN A 141 -19.76 3.38 17.95
C ASN A 141 -19.52 3.47 16.42
N ASN A 142 -20.40 2.83 15.66
CA ASN A 142 -20.36 2.83 14.19
C ASN A 142 -20.77 4.18 13.57
N ASP A 143 -21.32 5.11 14.36
CA ASP A 143 -21.69 6.44 13.86
C ASP A 143 -20.48 7.37 13.79
N ASN A 144 -19.46 7.13 14.61
CA ASN A 144 -18.25 7.95 14.71
C ASN A 144 -17.00 7.31 14.10
N ILE A 145 -16.89 5.97 14.09
CA ILE A 145 -15.79 5.25 13.44
C ILE A 145 -16.38 4.09 12.63
N PHE A 146 -15.89 3.87 11.41
CA PHE A 146 -16.23 2.66 10.68
C PHE A 146 -15.06 2.10 9.87
N CYS A 147 -15.05 0.77 9.72
CA CYS A 147 -14.11 0.02 8.88
C CYS A 147 -14.64 -1.40 8.63
N SER A 148 -14.16 -2.10 7.59
CA SER A 148 -14.74 -3.39 7.17
C SER A 148 -14.41 -4.60 8.05
N SER A 149 -13.41 -4.50 8.95
CA SER A 149 -12.83 -5.68 9.62
C SER A 149 -13.30 -5.94 11.05
N PHE A 150 -14.07 -5.05 11.69
CA PHE A 150 -14.44 -5.16 13.11
C PHE A 150 -15.95 -5.09 13.33
N GLU A 151 -16.50 -6.10 14.03
CA GLU A 151 -17.91 -6.07 14.46
C GLU A 151 -18.18 -4.86 15.36
N GLY A 152 -19.33 -4.20 15.16
CA GLY A 152 -19.68 -2.96 15.86
C GLY A 152 -19.11 -1.68 15.23
N TYR A 153 -18.14 -1.80 14.32
CA TYR A 153 -17.62 -0.73 13.46
C TYR A 153 -17.80 -1.04 11.96
N SER A 154 -18.37 -2.21 11.64
CA SER A 154 -18.52 -2.72 10.28
C SER A 154 -19.72 -2.12 9.56
N ILE A 155 -19.70 -2.29 8.24
CA ILE A 155 -20.84 -1.99 7.38
C ILE A 155 -22.04 -2.84 7.82
N PRO A 156 -23.26 -2.28 7.95
CA PRO A 156 -24.44 -3.03 8.33
C PRO A 156 -24.70 -4.23 7.43
N LEU A 157 -25.19 -5.33 8.02
CA LEU A 157 -25.48 -6.56 7.30
C LEU A 157 -26.53 -6.31 6.19
N GLY A 158 -26.19 -6.70 4.96
CA GLY A 158 -27.08 -6.58 3.79
C GLY A 158 -26.85 -5.34 2.92
N GLU A 159 -26.02 -4.40 3.36
CA GLU A 159 -25.60 -3.25 2.54
C GLU A 159 -24.51 -3.65 1.54
N LYS A 160 -24.54 -3.06 0.34
CA LYS A 160 -23.43 -3.18 -0.62
C LYS A 160 -22.31 -2.23 -0.20
N ILE A 161 -21.10 -2.75 -0.04
CA ILE A 161 -19.93 -2.00 0.45
C ILE A 161 -19.74 -0.67 -0.27
N TYR A 162 -19.77 -0.67 -1.61
CA TYR A 162 -19.56 0.53 -2.41
C TYR A 162 -20.71 1.55 -2.31
N ASP A 163 -21.96 1.09 -2.19
CA ASP A 163 -23.12 1.98 -2.04
C ASP A 163 -23.13 2.61 -0.64
N TYR A 164 -22.79 1.82 0.39
CA TYR A 164 -22.60 2.31 1.74
C TYR A 164 -21.47 3.35 1.80
N LEU A 165 -20.29 3.05 1.24
CA LEU A 165 -19.18 3.99 1.16
C LEU A 165 -19.58 5.28 0.45
N LYS A 166 -20.24 5.19 -0.72
CA LYS A 166 -20.76 6.35 -1.46
C LYS A 166 -21.70 7.20 -0.60
N ASN A 167 -22.60 6.57 0.15
CA ASN A 167 -23.51 7.28 1.05
C ASN A 167 -22.79 7.93 2.25
N GLN A 168 -21.73 7.29 2.78
CA GLN A 168 -20.92 7.87 3.86
C GLN A 168 -20.10 9.06 3.37
N PHE A 169 -19.61 9.06 2.14
CA PHE A 169 -18.85 10.17 1.57
C PHE A 169 -19.67 11.45 1.36
N ASN A 170 -21.00 11.37 1.39
CA ASN A 170 -21.87 12.56 1.44
C ASN A 170 -21.90 13.23 2.83
N GLN A 171 -21.29 12.62 3.85
CA GLN A 171 -21.12 13.19 5.19
C GLN A 171 -19.73 13.82 5.35
N ASN A 172 -19.50 14.66 6.38
CA ASN A 172 -18.16 15.19 6.63
C ASN A 172 -17.28 14.10 7.25
N ILE A 173 -16.69 13.23 6.44
CA ILE A 173 -15.85 12.14 6.92
C ILE A 173 -14.36 12.46 6.82
N LEU A 174 -13.61 12.09 7.85
CA LEU A 174 -12.17 12.06 7.86
C LEU A 174 -11.70 10.64 7.50
N VAL A 175 -10.76 10.53 6.58
CA VAL A 175 -10.24 9.21 6.16
C VAL A 175 -8.86 8.98 6.73
N LEU A 176 -8.65 7.83 7.34
CA LEU A 176 -7.33 7.33 7.73
C LEU A 176 -6.95 6.17 6.81
N PHE A 177 -5.95 6.40 5.96
CA PHE A 177 -5.34 5.34 5.16
C PHE A 177 -4.25 4.66 5.98
N ILE A 178 -4.40 3.36 6.23
CA ILE A 178 -3.41 2.55 6.94
C ILE A 178 -2.58 1.80 5.91
N LEU A 179 -1.40 2.34 5.61
CA LEU A 179 -0.55 1.93 4.50
C LEU A 179 0.48 0.88 4.93
N SER A 180 0.55 -0.19 4.14
CA SER A 180 1.43 -1.33 4.26
C SER A 180 1.60 -2.02 2.90
N ASP A 181 2.51 -2.97 2.79
CA ASP A 181 2.59 -3.82 1.59
C ASP A 181 1.26 -4.57 1.37
N ASN A 182 0.62 -5.06 2.43
CA ASN A 182 -0.67 -5.74 2.38
C ASN A 182 -1.79 -4.84 1.83
N TYR A 183 -1.71 -3.52 2.07
CA TYR A 183 -2.65 -2.54 1.54
C TYR A 183 -2.49 -2.39 0.02
N TYR A 184 -1.24 -2.25 -0.45
CA TYR A 184 -0.92 -2.08 -1.86
C TYR A 184 -1.10 -3.35 -2.69
N GLU A 185 -1.02 -4.53 -2.09
CA GLU A 185 -1.37 -5.81 -2.74
C GLU A 185 -2.89 -6.04 -2.85
N SER A 186 -3.71 -5.25 -2.14
CA SER A 186 -5.16 -5.43 -2.08
C SER A 186 -5.86 -4.57 -3.13
N ALA A 187 -6.30 -5.19 -4.24
CA ALA A 187 -7.10 -4.51 -5.26
C ALA A 187 -8.36 -3.80 -4.70
N PRO A 188 -9.11 -4.37 -3.73
CA PRO A 188 -10.18 -3.64 -3.04
C PRO A 188 -9.71 -2.36 -2.34
N CYS A 189 -8.59 -2.40 -1.60
CA CYS A 189 -8.05 -1.21 -0.90
C CYS A 189 -7.61 -0.12 -1.88
N LEU A 190 -7.00 -0.50 -3.01
CA LEU A 190 -6.64 0.46 -4.06
C LEU A 190 -7.86 1.10 -4.73
N ASN A 191 -8.93 0.31 -4.94
CA ASN A 191 -10.19 0.83 -5.46
C ASN A 191 -10.88 1.77 -4.46
N GLU A 192 -10.87 1.42 -3.17
CA GLU A 192 -11.35 2.30 -2.09
C GLU A 192 -10.54 3.60 -2.05
N MET A 193 -9.21 3.52 -2.11
CA MET A 193 -8.31 4.69 -2.14
C MET A 193 -8.65 5.67 -3.27
N GLY A 194 -8.87 5.17 -4.48
CA GLY A 194 -9.25 5.99 -5.64
C GLY A 194 -10.61 6.66 -5.48
N ALA A 195 -11.62 5.94 -4.98
CA ALA A 195 -12.97 6.50 -4.76
C ALA A 195 -13.00 7.52 -3.61
N THR A 196 -12.18 7.27 -2.58
CA THR A 196 -12.11 8.09 -1.37
C THR A 196 -11.42 9.43 -1.62
N TRP A 197 -10.40 9.46 -2.50
CA TRP A 197 -9.66 10.70 -2.81
C TRP A 197 -10.52 11.75 -3.54
N VAL A 198 -11.55 11.31 -4.27
CA VAL A 198 -12.47 12.18 -5.01
C VAL A 198 -13.52 12.81 -4.08
N THR A 199 -13.86 12.16 -2.98
CA THR A 199 -15.07 12.45 -2.21
C THR A 199 -14.82 12.83 -0.74
N ALA A 200 -13.66 12.49 -0.18
CA ALA A 200 -13.32 12.84 1.19
C ALA A 200 -12.90 14.31 1.33
N ARG A 201 -13.36 14.95 2.42
CA ARG A 201 -13.01 16.35 2.73
C ARG A 201 -11.57 16.51 3.19
N ASP A 202 -11.02 15.52 3.91
CA ASP A 202 -9.59 15.41 4.21
C ASP A 202 -9.20 13.96 4.53
N TYR A 203 -7.90 13.68 4.48
CA TYR A 203 -7.36 12.36 4.80
C TYR A 203 -5.98 12.45 5.45
N TYR A 204 -5.66 11.43 6.24
CA TYR A 204 -4.31 11.19 6.77
C TYR A 204 -3.80 9.82 6.36
N SER A 205 -2.52 9.76 6.00
CA SER A 205 -1.81 8.53 5.68
C SER A 205 -0.96 8.11 6.88
N ILE A 206 -1.19 6.90 7.38
CA ILE A 206 -0.48 6.28 8.50
C ILE A 206 0.28 5.07 7.95
N LEU A 207 1.61 5.10 8.04
CA LEU A 207 2.47 4.02 7.60
C LEU A 207 2.67 3.04 8.75
N LEU A 208 2.37 1.78 8.49
CA LEU A 208 2.68 0.69 9.40
C LEU A 208 4.18 0.38 9.42
N PRO A 209 4.68 -0.26 10.49
CA PRO A 209 6.10 -0.54 10.64
C PRO A 209 6.60 -1.46 9.52
N GLY A 210 7.80 -1.18 9.02
CA GLY A 210 8.40 -1.91 7.89
C GLY A 210 7.97 -1.43 6.50
N PHE A 211 6.97 -0.54 6.39
CA PHE A 211 6.59 0.05 5.10
C PHE A 211 7.43 1.29 4.79
N GLU A 212 8.04 1.30 3.59
CA GLU A 212 8.95 2.36 3.14
C GLU A 212 8.20 3.45 2.36
N TYR A 213 8.63 4.70 2.56
CA TYR A 213 8.03 5.86 1.85
C TYR A 213 8.18 5.77 0.33
N GLN A 214 9.23 5.11 -0.15
CA GLN A 214 9.48 4.90 -1.58
C GLN A 214 8.48 3.92 -2.23
N SER A 215 7.77 3.15 -1.41
CA SER A 215 6.70 2.25 -1.84
C SER A 215 5.34 2.95 -1.99
N LEU A 216 5.24 4.24 -1.65
CA LEU A 216 4.02 5.04 -1.88
C LEU A 216 3.80 5.20 -3.38
N LYS A 217 2.79 4.50 -3.92
CA LYS A 217 2.32 4.59 -5.30
C LYS A 217 0.84 5.00 -5.33
N GLY A 218 0.32 5.43 -6.48
CA GLY A 218 -1.11 5.72 -6.67
C GLY A 218 -1.57 7.09 -6.16
N ALA A 219 -2.87 7.22 -5.83
CA ALA A 219 -3.58 8.48 -5.57
C ALA A 219 -3.25 9.18 -4.23
N ILE A 220 -2.19 8.78 -3.53
CA ILE A 220 -1.76 9.43 -2.29
C ILE A 220 -0.77 10.52 -2.66
N ASP A 221 -1.03 11.75 -2.23
CA ASP A 221 -0.10 12.86 -2.45
C ASP A 221 1.20 12.60 -1.66
N PRO A 222 2.33 12.30 -2.33
CA PRO A 222 3.58 12.03 -1.64
C PRO A 222 4.16 13.28 -0.96
N THR A 223 3.61 14.47 -1.25
CA THR A 223 4.00 15.74 -0.64
C THR A 223 3.27 16.01 0.68
N ARG A 224 2.20 15.28 0.99
CA ARG A 224 1.54 15.34 2.31
C ARG A 224 2.31 14.50 3.32
N ILE A 225 2.64 15.12 4.47
CA ILE A 225 3.40 14.46 5.53
C ILE A 225 2.63 13.25 6.05
N CYS A 226 3.14 12.09 5.67
CA CYS A 226 2.73 10.79 6.17
C CYS A 226 3.19 10.57 7.62
N LEU A 227 2.33 9.98 8.46
CA LEU A 227 2.63 9.61 9.84
C LEU A 227 3.24 8.21 9.85
N ARG A 228 4.47 8.02 10.35
CA ARG A 228 4.88 6.67 10.77
C ARG A 228 4.18 6.39 12.10
N ILE A 229 3.54 5.24 12.23
CA ILE A 229 2.72 4.91 13.40
C ILE A 229 3.53 4.87 14.71
N GLU A 230 4.86 4.73 14.62
CA GLU A 230 5.80 4.70 15.74
C GLU A 230 6.42 6.08 16.07
N ASP A 231 6.07 7.13 15.30
CA ASP A 231 6.63 8.48 15.49
C ASP A 231 5.91 9.21 16.64
N ASP A 232 6.57 9.25 17.80
CA ASP A 232 6.03 9.85 19.03
C ASP A 232 5.55 11.30 18.85
N GLN A 233 6.29 12.12 18.10
CA GLN A 233 5.97 13.54 17.93
C GLN A 233 4.80 13.71 16.97
N LYS A 234 4.78 12.94 15.87
CA LYS A 234 3.68 13.01 14.92
C LYS A 234 2.38 12.43 15.50
N LEU A 235 2.43 11.50 16.45
CA LEU A 235 1.23 11.07 17.19
C LEU A 235 0.61 12.22 18.01
N ASN A 236 1.43 13.09 18.63
CA ASN A 236 0.89 14.29 19.29
C ASN A 236 0.22 15.24 18.29
N SER A 237 0.79 15.34 17.08
CA SER A 237 0.21 16.15 16.00
C SER A 237 -1.10 15.56 15.49
N LEU A 238 -1.19 14.23 15.36
CA LEU A 238 -2.43 13.53 15.03
C LEU A 238 -3.50 13.77 16.10
N LYS A 239 -3.17 13.62 17.39
CA LYS A 239 -4.08 13.94 18.51
C LYS A 239 -4.67 15.34 18.35
N ASN A 240 -3.81 16.35 18.25
CA ASN A 240 -4.26 17.74 18.21
C ASN A 240 -5.14 18.02 16.99
N LYS A 241 -4.79 17.43 15.83
CA LYS A 241 -5.60 17.54 14.62
C LYS A 241 -6.96 16.88 14.78
N ILE A 242 -7.04 15.70 15.38
CA ILE A 242 -8.33 15.02 15.63
C ILE A 242 -9.18 15.82 16.62
N ILE A 243 -8.59 16.33 17.71
CA ILE A 243 -9.29 17.18 18.67
C ILE A 243 -9.87 18.42 17.98
N GLU A 244 -9.09 19.12 17.16
CA GLU A 244 -9.58 20.28 16.39
C GLU A 244 -10.67 19.87 15.39
N SER A 245 -10.43 18.79 14.64
CA SER A 245 -11.28 18.29 13.56
C SER A 245 -12.64 17.79 14.04
N PHE A 246 -12.74 17.30 15.28
CA PHE A 246 -13.98 16.78 15.86
C PHE A 246 -14.52 17.65 17.00
N SER A 247 -13.87 18.79 17.28
CA SER A 247 -14.22 19.69 18.41
C SER A 247 -14.33 18.95 19.74
N LEU A 248 -13.37 18.06 20.01
CA LEU A 248 -13.31 17.27 21.24
C LEU A 248 -12.79 18.09 22.40
N GLU A 249 -13.07 17.64 23.62
CA GLU A 249 -12.39 18.15 24.80
C GLU A 249 -10.91 17.75 24.79
N ASN A 250 -10.06 18.62 25.33
CA ASN A 250 -8.63 18.34 25.37
C ASN A 250 -8.33 17.23 26.39
N THR A 251 -7.56 16.22 25.97
CA THR A 251 -7.08 15.17 26.86
C THR A 251 -5.94 15.70 27.74
N ASP A 252 -5.97 15.42 29.04
CA ASP A 252 -4.86 15.69 29.95
C ASP A 252 -3.55 15.10 29.40
N ASP A 253 -2.48 15.89 29.41
CA ASP A 253 -1.21 15.49 28.79
C ASP A 253 -0.55 14.29 29.48
N SER A 254 -0.78 14.08 30.79
CA SER A 254 -0.27 12.92 31.51
C SER A 254 -1.05 11.64 31.16
N ILE A 255 -2.38 11.77 30.99
CA ILE A 255 -3.23 10.68 30.50
C ILE A 255 -2.83 10.33 29.07
N TRP A 256 -2.76 11.32 28.18
CA TRP A 256 -2.33 11.13 26.79
C TRP A 256 -0.94 10.49 26.68
N GLY A 257 0.03 10.93 27.50
CA GLY A 257 1.36 10.36 27.53
C GLY A 257 1.35 8.86 27.85
N ARG A 258 0.48 8.43 28.78
CA ARG A 258 0.30 7.02 29.13
C ARG A 258 -0.35 6.22 28.00
N ASP A 259 -1.42 6.74 27.41
CA ASP A 259 -2.16 6.06 26.36
C ASP A 259 -1.33 5.93 25.08
N LYS A 260 -0.60 6.99 24.70
CA LYS A 260 0.38 6.96 23.60
C LYS A 260 1.49 5.94 23.86
N ALA A 261 2.08 5.90 25.05
CA ALA A 261 3.13 4.93 25.38
C ALA A 261 2.61 3.48 25.31
N LYS A 262 1.39 3.24 25.79
CA LYS A 262 0.70 1.95 25.69
C LYS A 262 0.45 1.56 24.23
N PHE A 263 -0.02 2.51 23.42
CA PHE A 263 -0.23 2.32 21.99
C PHE A 263 1.08 1.92 21.28
N ILE A 264 2.15 2.72 21.43
CA ILE A 264 3.46 2.42 20.83
C ILE A 264 3.97 1.04 21.26
N SER A 265 3.87 0.70 22.56
CA SER A 265 4.29 -0.61 23.07
C SER A 265 3.51 -1.76 22.43
N ASN A 266 2.21 -1.59 22.20
CA ASN A 266 1.38 -2.61 21.56
C ASN A 266 1.70 -2.75 20.07
N ILE A 267 1.86 -1.63 19.36
CA ILE A 267 2.32 -1.62 17.96
C ILE A 267 3.65 -2.36 17.85
N GLN A 268 4.63 -2.05 18.70
CA GLN A 268 5.92 -2.76 18.71
C GLN A 268 5.77 -4.26 18.99
N LYS A 269 4.90 -4.68 19.93
CA LYS A 269 4.64 -6.10 20.17
C LYS A 269 4.03 -6.78 18.95
N ILE A 270 3.11 -6.11 18.26
CA ILE A 270 2.56 -6.62 17.00
C ILE A 270 3.67 -6.68 15.97
N THR A 271 4.47 -5.65 15.77
CA THR A 271 5.62 -5.69 14.86
C THR A 271 6.69 -6.70 15.25
N LEU A 272 6.75 -7.15 16.50
CA LEU A 272 7.63 -8.25 16.91
C LEU A 272 7.00 -9.63 16.65
N LYS A 273 5.67 -9.74 16.73
CA LYS A 273 4.90 -10.97 16.40
C LYS A 273 4.70 -11.14 14.88
N GLN A 274 4.36 -10.03 14.24
CA GLN A 274 4.32 -9.73 12.82
C GLN A 274 5.64 -9.13 12.32
N LYS A 275 6.73 -9.32 13.07
CA LYS A 275 7.89 -9.90 12.42
C LYS A 275 7.53 -11.37 12.35
N PRO A 276 6.80 -11.83 11.30
CA PRO A 276 7.28 -13.07 10.78
C PRO A 276 8.75 -12.78 10.49
N THR A 277 9.58 -13.76 10.77
CA THR A 277 10.29 -14.37 9.67
C THR A 277 9.47 -14.26 8.37
N ILE A 278 9.33 -13.06 7.78
CA ILE A 278 9.19 -12.93 6.35
C ILE A 278 10.59 -13.35 5.95
N GLN A 279 10.82 -14.65 5.87
CA GLN A 279 11.87 -15.19 5.05
C GLN A 279 11.44 -14.79 3.63
N GLN A 280 11.54 -13.49 3.32
CA GLN A 280 11.64 -12.97 1.97
C GLN A 280 12.70 -13.80 1.28
N ALA A 281 13.73 -14.21 2.01
CA ALA A 281 14.46 -15.41 1.70
C ALA A 281 14.75 -16.33 2.87
N SER A 282 15.00 -17.60 2.59
CA SER A 282 15.53 -18.59 3.52
C SER A 282 16.77 -19.25 2.92
N VAL A 283 17.71 -19.67 3.77
CA VAL A 283 18.86 -20.48 3.36
C VAL A 283 18.92 -21.73 4.23
N ASP A 284 18.71 -22.89 3.60
CA ASP A 284 18.80 -24.18 4.28
C ASP A 284 20.14 -24.84 3.95
N LEU A 285 20.83 -25.41 4.94
CA LEU A 285 21.95 -26.31 4.70
C LEU A 285 21.41 -27.74 4.57
N ILE A 286 21.43 -28.27 3.34
CA ILE A 286 20.90 -29.60 3.05
C ILE A 286 21.91 -30.67 3.45
N LYS A 287 23.18 -30.48 3.10
CA LYS A 287 24.24 -31.48 3.33
C LYS A 287 25.63 -30.86 3.30
N VAL A 288 26.54 -31.44 4.09
CA VAL A 288 27.98 -31.17 3.98
C VAL A 288 28.71 -32.43 3.54
N LYS A 289 29.59 -32.31 2.55
CA LYS A 289 30.45 -33.40 2.09
C LYS A 289 31.91 -33.00 2.21
N LYS A 290 32.71 -33.83 2.87
CA LYS A 290 34.16 -33.70 2.86
C LYS A 290 34.70 -34.07 1.47
N LYS A 291 35.55 -33.21 0.91
CA LYS A 291 36.30 -33.44 -0.33
C LYS A 291 37.78 -33.69 0.01
N GLU A 292 38.56 -34.04 -1.01
CA GLU A 292 40.00 -34.18 -0.89
C GLU A 292 40.67 -32.82 -0.60
N ASN A 293 41.93 -32.83 -0.15
CA ASN A 293 42.76 -31.63 0.03
C ASN A 293 42.21 -30.55 0.99
N GLY A 294 41.40 -30.94 1.99
CA GLY A 294 40.92 -30.01 3.03
C GLY A 294 39.73 -29.14 2.60
N TYR A 295 39.03 -29.51 1.53
CA TYR A 295 37.82 -28.81 1.10
C TYR A 295 36.55 -29.48 1.61
N ILE A 296 35.51 -28.67 1.77
CA ILE A 296 34.13 -29.13 1.97
C ILE A 296 33.22 -28.58 0.86
N GLU A 297 32.19 -29.35 0.55
CA GLU A 297 31.08 -28.97 -0.33
C GLU A 297 29.81 -28.87 0.52
N LEU A 298 29.18 -27.69 0.52
CA LEU A 298 27.90 -27.42 1.15
C LEU A 298 26.82 -27.44 0.08
N GLU A 299 25.84 -28.34 0.21
CA GLU A 299 24.60 -28.27 -0.56
C GLU A 299 23.64 -27.35 0.17
N THR A 300 23.41 -26.17 -0.39
CA THR A 300 22.52 -25.15 0.19
C THR A 300 21.29 -24.98 -0.67
N ARG A 301 20.19 -24.54 -0.04
CA ARG A 301 18.95 -24.19 -0.72
C ARG A 301 18.57 -22.76 -0.36
N PHE A 302 18.72 -21.88 -1.33
CA PHE A 302 18.25 -20.50 -1.25
C PHE A 302 16.79 -20.47 -1.73
N LYS A 303 15.91 -19.82 -0.98
CA LYS A 303 14.54 -19.52 -1.39
C LYS A 303 14.36 -18.03 -1.30
N ASN A 304 13.83 -17.38 -2.32
CA ASN A 304 13.31 -16.03 -2.25
C ASN A 304 11.80 -16.12 -2.48
N ASN A 305 10.99 -15.75 -1.50
CA ASN A 305 9.54 -15.75 -1.55
C ASN A 305 8.96 -14.35 -1.86
N SER A 306 9.82 -13.35 -2.07
CA SER A 306 9.41 -12.00 -2.48
C SER A 306 9.48 -11.84 -4.00
N ASN A 307 8.91 -10.76 -4.53
CA ASN A 307 9.06 -10.36 -5.94
C ASN A 307 10.32 -9.53 -6.22
N ILE A 308 11.10 -9.16 -5.18
CA ILE A 308 12.30 -8.34 -5.29
C ILE A 308 13.53 -9.25 -5.31
N PRO A 309 14.44 -9.11 -6.29
CA PRO A 309 15.72 -9.82 -6.26
C PRO A 309 16.58 -9.40 -5.08
N ILE A 310 17.20 -10.38 -4.41
CA ILE A 310 18.07 -10.14 -3.26
C ILE A 310 19.50 -10.60 -3.55
N GLU A 311 20.47 -9.95 -2.91
CA GLU A 311 21.87 -10.38 -2.90
C GLU A 311 22.25 -10.89 -1.50
N ILE A 312 22.89 -12.05 -1.43
CA ILE A 312 23.38 -12.61 -0.16
C ILE A 312 24.71 -11.95 0.18
N VAL A 313 24.73 -11.17 1.26
CA VAL A 313 25.91 -10.41 1.72
C VAL A 313 26.72 -11.21 2.73
N GLU A 314 26.04 -11.88 3.66
CA GLU A 314 26.68 -12.70 4.69
C GLU A 314 25.97 -14.04 4.81
N LEU A 315 26.74 -15.11 5.02
CA LEU A 315 26.22 -16.45 5.26
C LEU A 315 27.15 -17.23 6.18
N SER A 316 26.60 -17.84 7.22
CA SER A 316 27.31 -18.78 8.07
C SER A 316 26.38 -19.85 8.64
N PHE A 317 26.97 -20.98 9.02
CA PHE A 317 26.26 -22.11 9.59
C PHE A 317 26.91 -22.54 10.89
N ASP A 318 26.17 -22.48 11.99
CA ASP A 318 26.57 -23.17 13.22
C ASP A 318 26.13 -24.64 13.08
N VAL A 319 27.09 -25.56 13.08
CA VAL A 319 26.83 -27.00 12.88
C VAL A 319 27.20 -27.80 14.12
N VAL A 320 26.42 -28.84 14.38
CA VAL A 320 26.65 -29.80 15.47
C VAL A 320 26.70 -31.21 14.88
N ASP A 321 27.75 -31.96 15.22
CA ASP A 321 27.85 -33.37 14.85
C ASP A 321 27.20 -34.30 15.89
N SER A 322 26.98 -35.56 15.50
CA SER A 322 26.41 -36.61 16.36
C SER A 322 27.23 -36.95 17.62
N LEU A 323 28.46 -36.44 17.74
CA LEU A 323 29.35 -36.62 18.88
C LEU A 323 29.34 -35.40 19.81
N GLY A 324 28.54 -34.37 19.49
CA GLY A 324 28.44 -33.11 20.22
C GLY A 324 29.51 -32.08 19.85
N GLY A 325 30.31 -32.32 18.81
CA GLY A 325 31.27 -31.35 18.29
C GLY A 325 30.57 -30.20 17.58
N THR A 326 30.92 -28.96 17.93
CA THR A 326 30.29 -27.75 17.37
C THR A 326 31.29 -26.92 16.58
N CYS A 327 30.87 -26.35 15.44
CA CYS A 327 31.70 -25.42 14.67
C CYS A 327 30.84 -24.42 13.92
N LYS A 328 31.34 -23.19 13.75
CA LYS A 328 30.80 -22.21 12.82
C LYS A 328 31.53 -22.30 11.47
N ILE A 329 30.78 -22.51 10.39
CA ILE A 329 31.27 -22.49 9.01
C ILE A 329 30.89 -21.13 8.43
N GLU A 330 31.86 -20.23 8.29
CA GLU A 330 31.66 -18.91 7.66
C GLU A 330 31.94 -19.01 6.15
N ILE A 331 31.05 -18.46 5.33
CA ILE A 331 31.23 -18.43 3.88
C ILE A 331 32.00 -17.15 3.52
N PRO A 332 33.17 -17.26 2.88
CA PRO A 332 33.94 -16.08 2.49
C PRO A 332 33.17 -15.19 1.53
N GLU A 333 33.37 -13.87 1.63
CA GLU A 333 32.74 -12.87 0.76
C GLU A 333 33.03 -13.15 -0.73
N GLU A 334 34.22 -13.63 -1.06
CA GLU A 334 34.61 -14.03 -2.43
C GLU A 334 33.71 -15.13 -3.03
N VAL A 335 33.12 -15.97 -2.17
CA VAL A 335 32.17 -17.03 -2.58
C VAL A 335 30.75 -16.47 -2.70
N LEU A 336 30.41 -15.41 -1.97
CA LEU A 336 29.07 -14.80 -1.96
C LEU A 336 28.91 -13.66 -2.96
N ASN A 337 29.98 -12.99 -3.36
CA ASN A 337 29.94 -11.81 -4.22
C ASN A 337 29.13 -12.03 -5.52
N GLY A 338 28.14 -11.17 -5.78
CA GLY A 338 27.27 -11.25 -6.96
C GLY A 338 26.23 -12.36 -6.91
N ARG A 339 25.98 -12.97 -5.74
CA ARG A 339 25.03 -14.07 -5.58
C ARG A 339 23.61 -13.54 -5.40
N ILE A 340 22.98 -13.27 -6.53
CA ILE A 340 21.60 -12.78 -6.60
C ILE A 340 20.60 -13.96 -6.68
N ILE A 341 19.57 -13.91 -5.84
CA ILE A 341 18.41 -14.81 -5.85
C ILE A 341 17.19 -14.00 -6.29
N TYR A 342 16.65 -14.32 -7.47
CA TYR A 342 15.54 -13.59 -8.07
C TYR A 342 14.22 -13.82 -7.33
N GLY A 343 13.24 -12.95 -7.58
CA GLY A 343 11.94 -13.06 -6.94
C GLY A 343 11.26 -14.41 -7.22
N TYR A 344 10.63 -14.98 -6.18
CA TYR A 344 9.98 -16.30 -6.18
C TYR A 344 10.90 -17.48 -6.56
N GLU A 345 12.22 -17.28 -6.54
CA GLU A 345 13.18 -18.30 -6.92
C GLU A 345 13.44 -19.30 -5.79
N ASN A 346 13.61 -20.57 -6.15
CA ASN A 346 14.03 -21.64 -5.26
C ASN A 346 15.25 -22.34 -5.86
N ARG A 347 16.45 -21.91 -5.45
CA ARG A 347 17.72 -22.34 -6.04
C ARG A 347 18.47 -23.27 -5.09
N ARG A 348 18.85 -24.44 -5.59
CA ARG A 348 19.87 -25.27 -4.93
C ARG A 348 21.23 -24.95 -5.49
N GLU A 349 22.21 -24.87 -4.63
CA GLU A 349 23.57 -24.55 -5.05
C GLU A 349 24.61 -25.29 -4.21
N LEU A 350 25.78 -25.50 -4.80
CA LEU A 350 26.92 -26.14 -4.15
C LEU A 350 27.97 -25.06 -3.85
N LEU A 351 28.26 -24.84 -2.58
CA LEU A 351 29.35 -23.95 -2.14
C LEU A 351 30.59 -24.78 -1.83
N HIS A 352 31.72 -24.39 -2.39
CA HIS A 352 33.01 -25.04 -2.17
C HIS A 352 33.92 -24.09 -1.40
N LEU A 353 34.43 -24.54 -0.25
CA LEU A 353 35.36 -23.76 0.55
C LEU A 353 36.40 -24.65 1.22
N GLN A 354 37.56 -24.07 1.47
CA GLN A 354 38.60 -24.71 2.25
C GLN A 354 38.20 -24.65 3.72
N PHE A 355 38.30 -25.77 4.43
CA PHE A 355 37.84 -25.86 5.81
C PHE A 355 38.71 -26.84 6.61
N TYR A 356 39.33 -26.31 7.66
CA TYR A 356 40.15 -27.07 8.58
C TYR A 356 39.60 -26.91 10.00
N ASN A 357 38.97 -27.96 10.51
CA ASN A 357 38.62 -28.06 11.91
C ASN A 357 38.72 -29.53 12.35
N GLU A 358 39.57 -29.79 13.34
CA GLU A 358 39.83 -31.13 13.85
C GLU A 358 38.79 -31.58 14.89
N ASN A 359 38.00 -30.64 15.42
CA ASN A 359 37.06 -30.88 16.50
C ASN A 359 35.63 -31.23 16.04
N ILE A 360 35.43 -31.44 14.73
CA ILE A 360 34.10 -31.77 14.17
C ILE A 360 34.16 -32.87 13.11
N ASN A 361 33.25 -33.84 13.22
CA ASN A 361 33.05 -34.88 12.24
C ASN A 361 32.04 -34.45 11.17
N ILE A 362 32.55 -33.83 10.11
CA ILE A 362 31.78 -33.33 8.96
C ILE A 362 30.86 -34.39 8.32
N LYS A 363 31.20 -35.69 8.43
CA LYS A 363 30.38 -36.77 7.85
C LYS A 363 29.13 -37.10 8.68
N LYS A 364 29.02 -36.55 9.90
CA LYS A 364 27.94 -36.87 10.85
C LYS A 364 27.30 -35.60 11.45
N ILE A 365 27.12 -34.57 10.64
CA ILE A 365 26.36 -33.38 11.05
C ILE A 365 24.91 -33.80 11.31
N GLU A 366 24.41 -33.51 12.51
CA GLU A 366 23.08 -33.88 12.98
C GLU A 366 22.12 -32.69 12.94
N SER A 367 22.61 -31.50 13.28
CA SER A 367 21.82 -30.26 13.26
C SER A 367 22.65 -29.06 12.82
N HIS A 368 21.95 -28.02 12.39
CA HIS A 368 22.55 -26.74 12.05
C HIS A 368 21.60 -25.58 12.36
N THR A 369 22.19 -24.41 12.57
CA THR A 369 21.51 -23.12 12.58
C THR A 369 22.12 -22.25 11.50
N THR A 370 21.29 -21.70 10.63
CA THR A 370 21.75 -20.78 9.57
C THR A 370 21.66 -19.33 10.03
N HIS A 371 22.71 -18.56 9.79
CA HIS A 371 22.72 -17.11 9.94
C HIS A 371 23.06 -16.49 8.59
N PHE A 372 22.24 -15.56 8.11
CA PHE A 372 22.48 -14.89 6.83
C PHE A 372 21.96 -13.46 6.84
N HIS A 373 22.59 -12.63 6.02
CA HIS A 373 22.16 -11.26 5.74
C HIS A 373 22.05 -11.06 4.23
N PHE A 374 21.05 -10.29 3.80
CA PHE A 374 20.81 -9.99 2.39
C PHE A 374 20.41 -8.52 2.21
N SER A 375 20.68 -8.00 1.01
CA SER A 375 20.28 -6.67 0.54
C SER A 375 19.40 -6.79 -0.71
N ASN A 376 18.68 -5.72 -1.07
CA ASN A 376 18.05 -5.63 -2.38
C ASN A 376 19.13 -5.48 -3.45
N ALA A 377 19.04 -6.28 -4.52
CA ALA A 377 20.07 -6.27 -5.57
C ALA A 377 19.95 -5.08 -6.54
N TYR A 378 18.81 -4.38 -6.56
CA TYR A 378 18.51 -3.24 -7.44
C TYR A 378 17.74 -2.13 -6.73
#